data_AF-A0A955XB26-F1
#
_entry.id   AF-A0A955XB26-F1
#
_cell.length_a   1.000
_cell.length_b   1.000
_cell.length_c   1.000
_cell.angle_alpha   90.00
_cell.angle_beta   90.00
_cell.angle_gamma   90.00
#
_symmetry.space_group_name_H-M   'P 1'
#
loop_
_entity.id
_entity.type
_entity.pdbx_description
1 polymer ?
#
loop_
_entity_poly.entity_id
_entity_poly.type
_entity_poly.pdbx_seq_one_letter_code
_entity_poly.pdbx_strand_id
1 'polypeptide(L)'
;MTKKKVEEQGADEGVVARGRPGRRTVAERTQAVLALLSGKASVDQLAKQYGVNPATVEGWRTEAMGGIEAALRQGDGASPRERELERRVLDLEDALKDVSVKYALAQRGIQEWKAASRPTPRRRSPK
;
A
#
# COMPACT_ATOMS: atom_id res chain seq x y z
N MET A 1 -16.49 55.22 -14.59
CA MET A 1 -17.06 53.86 -14.46
C MET A 1 -16.02 52.88 -15.01
N THR A 2 -15.13 52.45 -14.13
CA THR A 2 -13.90 51.71 -14.45
C THR A 2 -14.12 50.21 -14.32
N LYS A 3 -13.59 49.49 -15.31
CA LYS A 3 -13.56 48.04 -15.47
C LYS A 3 -13.10 47.33 -14.19
N LYS A 4 -13.84 46.31 -13.73
CA LYS A 4 -13.32 45.33 -12.76
C LYS A 4 -13.33 43.93 -13.40
N LYS A 5 -12.19 43.65 -14.01
CA LYS A 5 -11.67 42.33 -14.37
C LYS A 5 -11.68 41.46 -13.12
N VAL A 6 -12.32 40.30 -13.17
CA VAL A 6 -12.09 39.23 -12.20
C VAL A 6 -11.30 38.17 -12.96
N GLU A 7 -9.99 38.28 -12.82
CA GLU A 7 -9.02 37.24 -13.14
C GLU A 7 -8.91 36.27 -11.96
N GLU A 8 -8.71 35.00 -12.33
CA GLU A 8 -7.85 34.00 -11.69
C GLU A 8 -8.10 33.56 -10.25
N GLN A 9 -8.49 32.29 -10.11
CA GLN A 9 -7.97 31.30 -9.16
C GLN A 9 -8.20 29.90 -9.77
N GLY A 10 -7.28 28.94 -9.86
CA GLY A 10 -5.84 28.81 -9.58
C GLY A 10 -5.36 27.59 -10.39
N ALA A 11 -4.23 27.65 -11.08
CA ALA A 11 -2.91 27.43 -10.51
C ALA A 11 -2.79 26.07 -9.76
N ASP A 12 -2.85 24.98 -10.51
CA ASP A 12 -2.09 23.76 -10.20
C ASP A 12 -1.24 23.40 -11.43
N GLU A 13 -0.40 24.35 -11.86
CA GLU A 13 0.72 23.98 -12.71
C GLU A 13 1.76 23.31 -11.80
N GLY A 14 1.66 21.99 -11.72
CA GLY A 14 2.64 21.15 -11.07
C GLY A 14 4.04 21.58 -11.51
N VAL A 15 4.76 22.22 -10.59
CA VAL A 15 6.16 22.58 -10.74
C VAL A 15 6.92 21.27 -10.88
N VAL A 16 7.12 20.82 -12.12
CA VAL A 16 7.90 19.63 -12.44
C VAL A 16 9.35 20.01 -12.15
N ALA A 17 9.78 19.75 -10.92
CA ALA A 17 11.16 19.89 -10.51
C ALA A 17 12.02 19.15 -11.53
N ARG A 18 12.88 19.90 -12.23
CA ARG A 18 13.75 19.42 -13.30
C ARG A 18 14.85 18.55 -12.68
N GLY A 19 14.47 17.35 -12.26
CA GLY A 19 15.29 16.39 -11.55
C GLY A 19 16.18 15.62 -12.51
N ARG A 20 17.41 15.39 -12.04
CA ARG A 20 18.47 14.58 -12.65
C ARG A 20 17.95 13.39 -13.49
N PRO A 21 18.46 13.16 -14.71
CA PRO A 21 18.06 12.01 -15.53
C PRO A 21 18.37 10.72 -14.77
N GLY A 22 17.34 10.01 -14.31
CA GLY A 22 17.51 8.73 -13.58
C GLY A 22 16.54 8.49 -12.41
N ARG A 23 15.73 9.46 -11.98
CA ARG A 23 14.67 9.23 -10.98
C ARG A 23 13.32 9.82 -11.41
N ARG A 24 12.82 9.42 -12.58
CA ARG A 24 11.41 9.64 -12.88
C ARG A 24 10.60 8.57 -12.17
N THR A 25 9.61 8.99 -11.39
CA THR A 25 8.83 8.05 -10.60
C THR A 25 7.89 7.27 -11.52
N VAL A 26 7.50 6.06 -11.08
CA VAL A 26 6.49 5.27 -11.80
C VAL A 26 5.19 6.06 -11.96
N ALA A 27 4.82 6.87 -10.95
CA ALA A 27 3.63 7.71 -10.98
C ALA A 27 3.64 8.74 -12.13
N GLU A 28 4.76 9.44 -12.34
CA GLU A 28 4.90 10.42 -13.43
C GLU A 28 4.78 9.76 -14.81
N ARG A 29 5.39 8.58 -14.98
CA ARG A 29 5.28 7.80 -16.21
C ARG A 29 3.84 7.36 -16.47
N THR A 30 3.15 6.90 -15.43
CA THR A 30 1.73 6.51 -15.52
C THR A 30 0.85 7.68 -15.93
N GLN A 31 1.04 8.86 -15.34
CA GLN A 31 0.30 10.07 -15.72
C GLN A 31 0.52 10.45 -17.19
N ALA A 32 1.77 10.40 -17.66
CA ALA A 32 2.09 10.67 -19.06
C ALA A 32 1.39 9.69 -20.02
N VAL A 33 1.40 8.39 -19.70
CA VAL A 33 0.71 7.37 -20.51
C VAL A 33 -0.80 7.58 -20.49
N LEU A 34 -1.40 7.94 -19.36
CA LEU A 34 -2.83 8.23 -19.27
C LEU A 34 -3.22 9.48 -20.10
N ALA A 35 -2.40 10.53 -20.05
CA ALA A 35 -2.60 11.72 -20.87
C ALA A 35 -2.52 11.39 -22.38
N LEU A 36 -1.60 10.51 -22.77
CA LEU A 36 -1.46 10.03 -24.14
C LEU A 36 -2.67 9.19 -24.58
N LEU A 37 -3.08 8.19 -23.79
CA LEU A 37 -4.20 7.31 -24.13
C LEU A 37 -5.54 8.03 -24.14
N SER A 38 -5.71 9.06 -23.30
CA SER A 38 -6.90 9.91 -23.31
C SER A 38 -6.91 10.96 -24.42
N GLY A 39 -5.85 11.06 -25.22
CA GLY A 39 -5.73 12.04 -26.31
C GLY A 39 -5.53 13.49 -25.83
N LYS A 40 -5.28 13.71 -24.54
CA LYS A 40 -5.07 15.04 -23.95
C LYS A 40 -3.72 15.64 -24.31
N ALA A 41 -2.73 14.80 -24.60
CA ALA A 41 -1.40 15.23 -24.99
C ALA A 41 -0.82 14.29 -26.06
N SER A 42 -0.07 14.86 -27.00
CA SER A 42 0.68 14.08 -27.99
C SER A 42 2.02 13.59 -27.43
N VAL A 43 2.63 12.62 -28.11
CA VAL A 43 3.96 12.09 -27.77
C VAL A 43 5.00 13.22 -27.70
N ASP A 44 4.98 14.16 -28.65
CA ASP A 44 5.93 15.29 -28.69
C ASP A 44 5.71 16.29 -27.57
N GLN A 45 4.45 16.53 -27.16
CA GLN A 45 4.13 17.41 -26.04
C GLN A 45 4.65 16.82 -24.73
N LEU A 46 4.40 15.52 -24.51
CA LEU A 46 4.90 14.81 -23.34
C LEU A 46 6.43 14.71 -23.35
N ALA A 47 7.05 14.43 -24.50
CA ALA A 47 8.50 14.38 -24.64
C ALA A 47 9.16 15.69 -24.19
N LYS A 48 8.60 16.83 -24.61
CA LYS A 48 9.06 18.17 -24.20
C LYS A 48 8.80 18.45 -22.73
N GLN A 49 7.60 18.14 -22.23
CA GLN A 49 7.20 18.37 -20.84
C GLN A 49 8.07 17.58 -19.85
N TYR A 50 8.36 16.31 -20.18
CA TYR A 50 9.12 15.41 -19.32
C TYR A 50 10.63 15.38 -19.64
N GLY A 51 11.07 16.12 -20.67
CA GLY A 51 12.47 16.19 -21.10
C GLY A 51 13.03 14.82 -21.52
N VAL A 52 12.24 14.05 -22.28
CA VAL A 52 12.58 12.71 -22.76
C VAL A 52 12.54 12.64 -24.28
N ASN A 53 13.20 11.64 -24.85
CA ASN A 53 13.05 11.33 -26.26
C ASN A 53 11.61 10.83 -26.52
N PRO A 54 10.94 11.23 -27.62
CA PRO A 54 9.65 10.67 -28.03
C PRO A 54 9.59 9.13 -27.97
N ALA A 55 10.66 8.44 -28.38
CA ALA A 55 10.77 6.99 -28.32
C ALA A 55 10.66 6.43 -26.88
N THR A 56 11.09 7.20 -25.88
CA THR A 56 10.94 6.81 -24.46
C THR A 56 9.48 6.86 -24.03
N VAL A 57 8.70 7.84 -24.49
CA VAL A 57 7.26 7.94 -24.22
C VAL A 57 6.51 6.80 -24.90
N GLU A 58 6.88 6.43 -26.12
CA GLU A 58 6.34 5.25 -26.80
C GLU A 58 6.71 3.93 -26.09
N GLY A 59 7.93 3.85 -25.55
CA GLY A 59 8.34 2.74 -24.69
C GLY A 59 7.43 2.62 -23.46
N TRP A 60 7.12 3.74 -22.79
CA TRP A 60 6.20 3.73 -21.66
C TRP A 60 4.79 3.29 -22.05
N ARG A 61 4.30 3.71 -23.23
CA ARG A 61 3.00 3.25 -23.75
C ARG A 61 3.00 1.73 -23.98
N THR A 62 4.06 1.21 -24.60
CA THR A 62 4.20 -0.23 -24.90
C THR A 62 4.22 -1.05 -23.62
N GLU A 63 5.04 -0.65 -22.63
CA GLU A 63 5.10 -1.30 -21.33
C GLU A 63 3.74 -1.30 -20.62
N ALA A 64 3.03 -0.16 -20.65
CA ALA A 64 1.71 -0.05 -20.03
C ALA A 64 0.68 -0.95 -20.71
N MET A 65 0.64 -1.00 -22.04
CA MET A 65 -0.27 -1.89 -22.79
C MET A 65 0.03 -3.36 -22.49
N GLY A 66 1.30 -3.76 -22.45
CA GLY A 66 1.69 -5.12 -22.07
C GLY A 66 1.30 -5.47 -20.63
N GLY A 67 1.43 -4.52 -19.70
CA GLY A 67 0.98 -4.68 -18.31
C GLY A 67 -0.53 -4.84 -18.20
N ILE A 68 -1.30 -4.01 -18.92
CA ILE A 68 -2.77 -4.11 -18.98
C ILE A 68 -3.20 -5.46 -19.59
N GLU A 69 -2.58 -5.89 -20.68
CA GLU A 69 -2.88 -7.18 -21.31
C GLU A 69 -2.56 -8.35 -20.36
N ALA A 70 -1.42 -8.31 -19.67
CA ALA A 70 -1.06 -9.32 -18.69
C ALA A 70 -2.06 -9.36 -17.53
N ALA A 71 -2.46 -8.20 -17.00
CA ALA A 71 -3.46 -8.10 -15.94
C ALA A 71 -4.83 -8.64 -16.39
N LEU A 72 -5.28 -8.29 -17.59
CA LEU A 72 -6.54 -8.78 -18.14
C LEU A 72 -6.51 -10.29 -18.42
N ARG A 73 -5.36 -10.84 -18.85
CA ARG A 73 -5.18 -12.28 -19.07
C ARG A 73 -5.14 -13.05 -17.75
N GLN A 74 -4.50 -12.51 -16.73
CA GLN A 74 -4.40 -13.13 -15.41
C GLN A 74 -5.71 -12.99 -14.61
N GLY A 75 -6.54 -12.00 -14.97
CA GLY A 75 -7.78 -11.67 -14.29
C GLY A 75 -7.56 -11.08 -12.89
N ASP A 76 -8.63 -11.03 -12.12
CA ASP A 76 -8.72 -10.65 -10.70
C ASP A 76 -8.13 -11.71 -9.74
N GLY A 77 -7.39 -12.68 -10.27
CA GLY A 77 -6.68 -13.67 -9.47
C GLY A 77 -5.53 -13.05 -8.69
N ALA A 78 -5.54 -13.23 -7.36
CA ALA A 78 -4.45 -12.83 -6.46
C ALA A 78 -3.08 -13.18 -7.05
N SER A 79 -2.18 -12.21 -7.05
CA SER A 79 -0.81 -12.39 -7.51
C SER A 79 -0.13 -13.52 -6.71
N PRO A 80 0.89 -14.20 -7.26
CA PRO A 80 1.60 -15.26 -6.53
C PRO A 80 2.09 -14.82 -5.15
N ARG A 81 2.49 -13.55 -5.03
CA ARG A 81 2.92 -12.93 -3.78
C ARG A 81 1.76 -12.74 -2.80
N GLU A 82 0.59 -12.31 -3.27
CA GLU A 82 -0.60 -12.19 -2.42
C GLU A 82 -1.05 -13.56 -1.90
N ARG A 83 -1.06 -14.60 -2.74
CA ARG A 83 -1.38 -15.97 -2.28
C ARG A 83 -0.37 -16.53 -1.29
N GLU A 84 0.89 -16.14 -1.42
CA GLU A 84 1.91 -16.50 -0.43
C GLU A 84 1.70 -15.76 0.89
N LEU A 85 1.38 -14.47 0.82
CA LEU A 85 1.06 -13.67 2.00
C LEU A 85 -0.18 -14.19 2.73
N GLU A 86 -1.25 -14.50 2.00
CA GLU A 86 -2.46 -15.10 2.57
C GLU A 86 -2.16 -16.42 3.30
N ARG A 87 -1.34 -17.30 2.70
CA ARG A 87 -0.91 -18.53 3.36
C ARG A 87 -0.12 -18.25 4.65
N ARG A 88 0.83 -17.32 4.61
CA ARG A 88 1.61 -16.94 5.80
C ARG A 88 0.74 -16.34 6.89
N VAL A 89 -0.29 -15.56 6.53
CA VAL A 89 -1.23 -15.00 7.50
C VAL A 89 -2.00 -16.12 8.19
N LEU A 90 -2.52 -17.09 7.43
CA LEU A 90 -3.21 -18.25 8.00
C LEU A 90 -2.29 -19.06 8.94
N ASP A 91 -1.06 -19.35 8.51
CA ASP A 91 -0.08 -20.09 9.32
C ASP A 91 0.23 -19.36 10.64
N LEU A 92 0.37 -18.02 10.58
CA LEU A 92 0.63 -17.20 11.75
C LEU A 92 -0.58 -17.13 12.69
N GLU A 93 -1.80 -17.04 12.14
CA GLU A 93 -3.02 -17.05 12.92
C GLU A 93 -3.19 -18.38 13.68
N ASP A 94 -2.91 -19.51 13.03
CA ASP A 94 -3.01 -20.81 13.68
C ASP A 94 -1.93 -21.00 14.76
N ALA A 95 -0.69 -20.60 14.49
CA ALA A 95 0.37 -20.61 15.50
C ALA A 95 0.02 -19.70 16.71
N LEU A 96 -0.58 -18.54 16.46
CA LEU A 96 -1.02 -17.62 17.51
C LEU A 96 -2.14 -18.21 18.36
N LYS A 97 -3.12 -18.89 17.75
CA LYS A 97 -4.19 -19.59 18.46
C LYS A 97 -3.60 -20.65 19.39
N ASP A 98 -2.68 -21.46 18.89
CA ASP A 98 -2.02 -22.50 19.68
C ASP A 98 -1.26 -21.96 20.89
N VAL A 99 -0.48 -20.90 20.70
CA VAL A 99 0.26 -20.23 21.78
C VAL A 99 -0.70 -19.63 22.80
N SER A 100 -1.80 -19.02 22.33
CA SER A 100 -2.80 -18.41 23.20
C SER A 100 -3.50 -19.43 24.09
N VAL A 101 -3.85 -20.61 23.55
CA VAL A 101 -4.41 -21.73 24.34
C VAL A 101 -3.40 -22.22 25.38
N LYS A 102 -2.14 -22.47 24.98
CA LYS A 102 -1.08 -22.91 25.89
C LYS A 102 -0.85 -21.90 27.01
N TYR A 103 -0.82 -20.62 26.67
CA TYR A 103 -0.66 -19.53 27.65
C TYR A 103 -1.82 -19.48 28.64
N ALA A 104 -3.07 -19.57 28.15
CA ALA A 104 -4.25 -19.56 29.01
C ALA A 104 -4.26 -20.75 30.00
N LEU A 105 -3.91 -21.95 29.53
CA LEU A 105 -3.80 -23.14 30.39
C LEU A 105 -2.69 -22.98 31.44
N ALA A 106 -1.52 -22.47 31.05
CA ALA A 106 -0.41 -22.22 31.97
C ALA A 106 -0.79 -21.19 33.05
N GLN A 107 -1.43 -20.09 32.65
CA GLN A 107 -1.93 -19.08 33.59
C GLN A 107 -2.94 -19.67 34.57
N ARG A 108 -3.88 -20.48 34.09
CA ARG A 108 -4.85 -21.17 34.94
C ARG A 108 -4.17 -22.09 35.96
N GLY A 109 -3.22 -22.91 35.52
CA GLY A 109 -2.46 -23.80 36.41
C GLY A 109 -1.68 -23.03 37.49
N ILE A 110 -1.08 -21.89 37.14
CA ILE A 110 -0.43 -21.00 38.11
C ILE A 110 -1.42 -20.48 39.15
N GLN A 111 -2.63 -20.08 38.73
CA GLN A 111 -3.65 -19.56 39.65
C GLN A 111 -4.19 -20.65 40.57
N GLU A 112 -4.43 -21.86 40.05
CA GLU A 112 -4.85 -23.02 40.84
C GLU A 112 -3.78 -23.40 41.87
N TRP A 113 -2.50 -23.43 41.48
CA TRP A 113 -1.39 -23.67 42.40
C TRP A 113 -1.27 -22.59 43.48
N LYS A 114 -1.39 -21.30 43.12
CA LYS A 114 -1.41 -20.19 44.06
C LYS A 114 -2.59 -20.28 45.04
N ALA A 115 -3.77 -20.67 44.56
CA ALA A 115 -4.95 -20.85 45.40
C ALA A 115 -4.78 -22.00 46.39
N ALA A 116 -4.25 -23.14 45.94
CA ALA A 116 -4.00 -24.31 46.78
C ALA A 116 -2.87 -24.08 47.80
N SER A 117 -1.87 -23.27 47.44
CA SER A 117 -0.73 -22.96 48.30
C SER A 117 -1.01 -21.83 49.31
N ARG A 118 -2.18 -21.17 49.26
CA ARG A 118 -2.55 -20.15 50.25
C ARG A 118 -2.88 -20.81 51.59
N PRO A 119 -2.14 -20.50 52.68
CA PRO A 119 -2.49 -21.00 54.00
C PRO A 119 -3.90 -20.54 54.37
N THR A 120 -4.77 -21.47 54.77
CA THR A 120 -6.09 -21.13 55.32
C THR A 120 -5.90 -20.17 56.51
N PRO A 121 -6.60 -19.02 56.57
CA PRO A 121 -6.46 -18.10 57.69
C PRO A 121 -6.82 -18.85 58.97
N ARG A 122 -5.87 -18.94 59.91
CA ARG A 122 -6.16 -19.48 61.24
C ARG A 122 -7.26 -18.60 61.84
N ARG A 123 -8.43 -19.20 62.08
CA ARG A 123 -9.56 -18.54 62.73
C ARG A 123 -9.09 -18.06 64.10
N ARG A 124 -8.95 -16.74 64.30
CA ARG A 124 -8.60 -16.17 65.60
C ARG A 124 -9.74 -16.50 66.57
N SER A 125 -9.42 -17.23 67.64
CA SER A 125 -10.36 -17.54 68.70
C SER A 125 -10.85 -16.24 69.37
N PRO A 126 -12.15 -16.10 69.67
CA PRO A 126 -12.65 -14.96 70.42
C PRO A 126 -12.16 -15.04 71.88
N LYS A 127 -11.96 -13.86 72.46
CA LYS A 127 -11.26 -13.60 73.72
C LYS A 127 -12.09 -14.00 74.94
#